data_AF-A0A5H2Y2A4-F1
#
_entry.id   AF-A0A5H2Y2A4-F1
#
_cell.length_a   1.000
_cell.length_b   1.000
_cell.length_c   1.000
_cell.angle_alpha   90.00
_cell.angle_beta   90.00
_cell.angle_gamma   90.00
#
_symmetry.space_group_name_H-M   'P 1'
#
loop_
_entity.id
_entity.type
_entity.pdbx_description
1 polymer ?
#
loop_
_entity_poly.entity_id
_entity_poly.type
_entity_poly.pdbx_seq_one_letter_code
_entity_poly.pdbx_strand_id
1 'polypeptide(L)'
;MNTIRRNERVRKAQTMAARQYIPATIRRLRREMKLTQAQLGKSLVTPVDQATISNWESGKTELTACQLLDIMMLFGQPNFLSFIEQFEPVDIEEQRESA
;
A
#
# COMPACT_ATOMS: atom_id res chain seq x y z
N MET A 1 -32.89 13.54 -6.27
CA MET A 1 -31.49 13.69 -6.71
C MET A 1 -30.63 13.60 -5.46
N ASN A 2 -30.02 12.45 -5.19
CA ASN A 2 -29.22 12.26 -3.97
C ASN A 2 -27.93 13.07 -4.09
N THR A 3 -27.80 14.12 -3.27
CA THR A 3 -26.60 14.94 -3.18
C THR A 3 -25.50 14.06 -2.63
N ILE A 4 -24.55 13.64 -3.48
CA ILE A 4 -23.31 13.00 -3.03
C ILE A 4 -22.68 13.98 -2.03
N ARG A 5 -22.74 13.64 -0.73
CA ARG A 5 -22.16 14.46 0.34
C ARG A 5 -20.70 14.69 -0.05
N ARG A 6 -20.27 15.95 -0.18
CA ARG A 6 -18.91 16.33 -0.62
C ARG A 6 -17.88 15.92 0.44
N ASN A 7 -17.57 14.62 0.54
CA ASN A 7 -16.48 14.08 1.35
C ASN A 7 -15.15 14.04 0.58
N GLU A 8 -15.02 14.82 -0.50
CA GLU A 8 -13.87 14.81 -1.39
C GLU A 8 -12.55 15.07 -0.67
N ARG A 9 -12.51 16.05 0.26
CA ARG A 9 -11.31 16.33 1.06
C ARG A 9 -10.88 15.11 1.88
N VAL A 10 -11.85 14.45 2.52
CA VAL A 10 -11.61 13.24 3.32
C VAL A 10 -11.12 12.10 2.44
N ARG A 11 -11.81 11.84 1.31
CA ARG A 11 -11.39 10.80 0.35
C ARG A 11 -9.98 11.07 -0.17
N LYS A 12 -9.67 12.31 -0.55
CA LYS A 12 -8.35 12.70 -1.03
C LYS A 12 -7.27 12.45 0.04
N ALA A 13 -7.51 12.84 1.29
CA ALA A 13 -6.59 12.58 2.39
C ALA A 13 -6.37 11.07 2.60
N GLN A 14 -7.45 10.29 2.66
CA GLN A 14 -7.39 8.83 2.82
C GLN A 14 -6.66 8.14 1.66
N THR A 15 -6.91 8.56 0.42
CA THR A 15 -6.22 8.01 -0.75
C THR A 15 -4.72 8.34 -0.73
N MET A 16 -4.35 9.58 -0.36
CA MET A 16 -2.94 9.97 -0.27
C MET A 16 -2.22 9.24 0.86
N ALA A 17 -2.86 9.08 2.01
CA ALA A 17 -2.36 8.25 3.11
C ALA A 17 -2.16 6.81 2.65
N ALA A 18 -3.19 6.17 2.08
CA ALA A 18 -3.08 4.79 1.58
C ALA A 18 -1.92 4.62 0.59
N ARG A 19 -1.74 5.58 -0.34
CA ARG A 19 -0.64 5.59 -1.31
C ARG A 19 0.74 5.58 -0.63
N GLN A 20 0.89 6.25 0.51
CA GLN A 20 2.14 6.27 1.28
C GLN A 20 2.39 4.95 2.04
N TYR A 21 1.35 4.34 2.61
CA TYR A 21 1.52 3.15 3.45
C TYR A 21 1.53 1.82 2.67
N ILE A 22 0.87 1.74 1.51
CA ILE A 22 0.81 0.52 0.67
C ILE A 22 2.19 -0.10 0.42
N PRO A 23 3.22 0.65 -0.05
CA PRO A 23 4.57 0.11 -0.27
C PRO A 23 5.17 -0.57 0.97
N ALA A 24 5.05 0.09 2.13
CA ALA A 24 5.58 -0.42 3.38
C ALA A 24 4.83 -1.68 3.85
N THR A 25 3.51 -1.71 3.68
CA THR A 25 2.69 -2.88 4.03
C THR A 25 3.00 -4.08 3.14
N ILE A 26 3.17 -3.91 1.83
CA ILE A 26 3.58 -4.99 0.92
C ILE A 26 4.91 -5.59 1.39
N ARG A 27 5.89 -4.73 1.69
CA ARG A 27 7.20 -5.16 2.20
C ARG A 27 7.07 -5.93 3.51
N ARG A 28 6.23 -5.47 4.43
CA ARG A 28 6.01 -6.09 5.74
C ARG A 28 5.42 -7.49 5.58
N LEU A 29 4.31 -7.61 4.83
CA LEU A 29 3.63 -8.88 4.57
C LEU A 29 4.56 -9.89 3.89
N ARG A 30 5.33 -9.45 2.89
CA ARG A 30 6.33 -10.30 2.23
C ARG A 30 7.34 -10.87 3.23
N ARG A 31 7.84 -10.03 4.15
CA ARG A 31 8.83 -10.42 5.17
C ARG A 31 8.22 -11.35 6.23
N GLU A 32 7.00 -11.09 6.67
CA GLU A 32 6.25 -11.98 7.59
C GLU A 32 6.10 -13.38 7.00
N MET A 33 5.86 -13.47 5.69
CA MET A 33 5.78 -14.73 4.94
C MET A 33 7.14 -15.30 4.51
N LYS A 34 8.26 -14.68 4.92
CA LYS A 34 9.63 -15.09 4.60
C LYS A 34 9.91 -15.25 3.10
N LEU A 35 9.27 -14.44 2.26
CA LEU A 35 9.46 -14.44 0.81
C LEU A 35 10.55 -13.43 0.41
N THR A 36 11.40 -13.80 -0.54
CA THR A 36 12.19 -12.83 -1.32
C THR A 36 11.29 -12.04 -2.26
N GLN A 37 11.75 -10.87 -2.73
CA GLN A 37 11.00 -10.09 -3.72
C GLN A 37 10.77 -10.88 -5.02
N ALA A 38 11.75 -11.69 -5.45
CA ALA A 38 11.62 -12.57 -6.61
C ALA A 38 10.55 -13.66 -6.39
N GLN A 39 10.48 -14.24 -5.18
CA GLN A 39 9.47 -15.24 -4.86
C GLN A 39 8.07 -14.63 -4.82
N LEU A 40 7.91 -13.45 -4.21
CA LEU A 40 6.63 -12.74 -4.25
C LEU A 40 6.18 -12.48 -5.70
N GLY A 41 7.07 -11.94 -6.54
CA GLY A 41 6.74 -11.65 -7.94
C GLY A 41 6.29 -12.87 -8.73
N LYS A 42 6.84 -14.05 -8.44
CA LYS A 42 6.45 -15.32 -9.07
C LYS A 42 5.14 -15.90 -8.54
N SER A 43 4.73 -15.53 -7.34
CA SER A 43 3.49 -16.04 -6.71
C SER A 43 2.22 -15.30 -7.13
N LEU A 44 2.36 -14.18 -7.84
CA LEU A 44 1.22 -13.41 -8.35
C LEU A 44 0.55 -14.12 -9.55
N VAL A 45 -0.76 -13.91 -9.71
CA VAL A 45 -1.56 -14.41 -10.84
C VAL A 45 -0.97 -13.95 -12.17
N THR A 46 -0.51 -12.70 -12.25
CA THR A 46 0.33 -12.21 -13.35
C THR A 46 1.75 -12.02 -12.82
N PRO A 47 2.67 -12.97 -13.09
CA PRO A 47 4.01 -12.91 -12.53
C PRO A 47 4.76 -11.64 -12.96
N VAL A 48 5.55 -11.10 -12.05
CA VAL A 48 6.45 -9.97 -12.30
C VAL A 48 7.86 -10.29 -11.80
N ASP A 49 8.84 -9.51 -12.27
CA ASP A 49 10.21 -9.68 -11.84
C ASP A 49 10.48 -9.07 -10.45
N GLN A 50 11.65 -9.37 -9.91
CA GLN A 50 12.09 -8.87 -8.61
C GLN A 50 12.22 -7.34 -8.59
N ALA A 51 12.66 -6.74 -9.69
CA ALA A 51 12.84 -5.29 -9.81
C ALA A 51 11.49 -4.56 -9.69
N THR A 52 10.44 -5.11 -10.28
CA THR A 52 9.07 -4.61 -10.20
C THR A 52 8.57 -4.61 -8.76
N ILE A 53 8.73 -5.73 -8.03
CA ILE A 53 8.39 -5.79 -6.60
C ILE A 53 9.19 -4.76 -5.80
N SER A 54 10.49 -4.60 -6.09
CA SER A 54 11.32 -3.59 -5.43
C SER A 54 10.84 -2.16 -5.66
N ASN A 55 10.43 -1.84 -6.90
CA ASN A 55 9.86 -0.54 -7.24
C ASN A 55 8.53 -0.28 -6.52
N TRP A 56 7.67 -1.29 -6.37
CA TRP A 56 6.43 -1.18 -5.61
C TRP A 56 6.68 -0.97 -4.12
N GLU A 57 7.56 -1.77 -3.51
CA GLU A 57 7.87 -1.67 -2.08
C GLU A 57 8.59 -0.37 -1.70
N SER A 58 9.29 0.27 -2.65
CA SER A 58 9.91 1.58 -2.47
C SER A 58 8.99 2.74 -2.82
N GLY A 59 7.81 2.48 -3.39
CA GLY A 59 6.91 3.51 -3.90
C GLY A 59 7.43 4.24 -5.15
N LYS A 60 8.48 3.72 -5.80
CA LYS A 60 9.04 4.31 -7.04
C LYS A 60 8.06 4.19 -8.21
N THR A 61 7.30 3.10 -8.26
CA THR A 61 6.21 2.92 -9.21
C THR A 61 4.96 2.46 -8.48
N GLU A 62 3.81 2.87 -9.00
CA GLU A 62 2.53 2.39 -8.49
C GLU A 62 2.23 0.99 -9.03
N LEU A 63 1.44 0.25 -8.25
CA LEU A 63 0.79 -0.97 -8.69
C LEU A 63 -0.67 -0.67 -9.04
N THR A 64 -1.23 -1.46 -9.96
CA THR A 64 -2.65 -1.39 -10.32
C THR A 64 -3.53 -1.95 -9.19
N ALA A 65 -4.82 -1.62 -9.22
CA ALA A 65 -5.80 -2.17 -8.27
C ALA A 65 -5.85 -3.71 -8.31
N CYS A 66 -5.74 -4.31 -9.50
CA CYS A 66 -5.71 -5.78 -9.64
C CYS A 66 -4.47 -6.41 -9.01
N GLN A 67 -3.29 -5.79 -9.17
CA GLN A 67 -2.05 -6.26 -8.52
C GLN A 67 -2.13 -6.13 -7.00
N LEU A 68 -2.74 -5.05 -6.50
CA LEU A 68 -2.95 -4.89 -5.05
C LEU A 68 -3.85 -6.00 -4.52
N LEU A 69 -4.98 -6.24 -5.20
CA LEU A 69 -5.95 -7.26 -4.80
C LEU A 69 -5.33 -8.66 -4.82
N ASP A 70 -4.53 -8.98 -5.83
CA ASP A 70 -3.84 -10.26 -5.94
C ASP A 70 -2.86 -10.49 -4.77
N ILE A 71 -2.04 -9.48 -4.45
CA ILE A 71 -1.15 -9.51 -3.27
C ILE A 71 -1.96 -9.73 -1.98
N MET A 72 -3.11 -9.06 -1.83
CA MET A 72 -3.98 -9.21 -0.66
C MET A 72 -4.53 -10.63 -0.52
N MET A 73 -4.98 -11.21 -1.63
CA MET A 73 -5.52 -12.57 -1.69
C MET A 73 -4.44 -13.61 -1.42
N LEU A 74 -3.22 -13.41 -1.95
CA LEU A 74 -2.07 -14.30 -1.72
C LEU A 74 -1.74 -14.44 -0.23
N PHE A 75 -1.89 -13.37 0.54
CA PHE A 75 -1.62 -13.38 1.98
C PHE A 75 -2.81 -13.80 2.84
N GLY A 76 -3.95 -14.16 2.23
CA GLY A 76 -5.16 -14.56 2.96
C GLY A 76 -5.73 -13.47 3.85
N GLN A 77 -5.40 -12.20 3.56
CA GLN A 77 -5.83 -11.04 4.34
C GLN A 77 -6.84 -10.22 3.53
N PRO A 78 -8.15 -10.57 3.55
CA PRO A 78 -9.17 -9.75 2.90
C PRO A 78 -9.28 -8.35 3.53
N ASN A 79 -8.81 -8.18 4.78
CA ASN A 79 -8.85 -6.93 5.53
C ASN A 79 -7.52 -6.16 5.49
N PHE A 80 -6.88 -6.01 4.33
CA PHE A 80 -5.70 -5.14 4.19
C PHE A 80 -5.93 -3.71 4.73
N LEU A 81 -7.18 -3.22 4.70
CA LEU A 81 -7.59 -1.96 5.32
C LEU A 81 -7.33 -1.93 6.84
N SER A 82 -7.49 -3.03 7.58
CA SER A 82 -7.19 -3.05 9.01
C SER A 82 -5.70 -2.89 9.32
N PHE A 83 -4.82 -3.18 8.34
CA PHE A 83 -3.40 -2.89 8.44
C PHE A 83 -3.03 -1.47 8.02
N ILE A 84 -3.83 -0.83 7.15
CA ILE A 84 -3.69 0.59 6.84
C ILE A 84 -4.15 1.44 8.03
N GLU A 85 -5.24 1.04 8.71
CA GLU A 85 -5.81 1.74 9.86
C GLU A 85 -4.95 1.68 11.13
N GLN A 86 -3.97 0.78 11.20
CA GLN A 86 -2.97 0.75 12.29
C GLN A 86 -1.90 1.85 12.15
N PHE A 87 -1.91 2.62 11.06
CA PHE A 87 -1.06 3.79 10.92
C PHE A 87 -1.84 5.04 11.36
N GLU A 88 -1.51 5.54 12.56
CA GLU A 88 -1.75 6.94 12.90
C GLU A 88 -1.01 7.80 11.86
N PRO A 89 -1.67 8.79 11.22
CA PRO A 89 -0.99 9.70 10.32
C PRO A 89 0.15 10.38 11.07
N VAL A 90 1.37 10.28 10.53
CA VAL A 90 2.51 11.03 11.05
C VAL A 90 2.20 12.49 10.76
N ASP A 91 1.98 13.30 11.80
CA ASP A 91 1.83 14.75 11.66
C ASP A 91 3.11 15.31 11.02
N ILE A 92 3.01 15.73 9.75
CA ILE A 92 4.13 16.28 8.96
C ILE A 92 4.50 17.70 9.44
N GLU A 93 3.85 18.24 10.47
CA GLU A 93 4.06 19.61 10.95
C GLU A 93 5.31 19.80 11.84
N GLU A 94 5.93 18.75 12.37
CA GLU A 94 7.01 18.89 13.37
C GLU A 94 8.45 19.01 12.80
N GLN A 95 8.62 19.23 11.49
CA GLN A 95 9.95 19.43 10.89
C GLN A 95 10.22 20.84 10.35
N ARG A 96 9.42 21.84 10.76
CA ARG A 96 9.64 23.25 10.35
C ARG A 96 10.16 24.19 11.44
N GLU A 97 10.41 23.72 12.66
CA GLU A 97 10.88 24.58 13.76
C GLU A 97 12.31 24.25 14.26
N SER A 98 13.15 23.61 13.46
CA SER A 98 14.55 23.34 13.85
C SER A 98 15.60 23.64 12.76
N ALA A 99 15.33 24.62 11.89
CA ALA A 99 16.31 25.18 10.96
C ALA A 99 16.56 26.65 11.24
#